data_AF-A0A8H6HWA3-F1
#
_entry.id   AF-A0A8H6HWA3-F1
#
_cell.length_a   1.000
_cell.length_b   1.000
_cell.length_c   1.000
_cell.angle_alpha   90.00
_cell.angle_beta   90.00
_cell.angle_gamma   90.00
#
_symmetry.space_group_name_H-M   'P 1'
#
loop_
_entity.id
_entity.type
_entity.pdbx_description
1 polymer ?
#
loop_
_entity_poly.entity_id
_entity_poly.type
_entity_poly.pdbx_seq_one_letter_code
_entity_poly.pdbx_strand_id
1 'polypeptide(L)'
;MKLLTHWPPLDHLHIQSSKIAALHDLYSELAARDSNSSDRPWDNLRSLALDMRALDSEADWDFNSISPSTFFAHLPPVPSLTLRMPDQSTAFELKRNIRPNSVPIFLPPTLLACLTSLTFSCDWRNSHVLSILQQCIHTLEDLTVEFNKV
;
A
#
# COMPACT_ATOMS: atom_id res chain seq x y z
N MET A 1 9.32 2.61 21.74
CA MET A 1 8.06 1.82 21.71
C MET A 1 8.42 0.35 21.89
N LYS A 2 8.09 -0.26 23.04
CA LYS A 2 8.53 -1.61 23.46
C LYS A 2 7.43 -2.66 23.28
N LEU A 3 6.53 -2.42 22.33
CA LEU A 3 5.53 -3.40 21.96
C LEU A 3 6.23 -4.42 21.07
N LEU A 4 6.26 -5.67 21.55
CA LEU A 4 6.35 -6.90 20.75
C LEU A 4 7.77 -7.48 20.52
N THR A 5 8.40 -7.95 21.60
CA THR A 5 9.54 -8.90 21.50
C THR A 5 9.10 -10.34 21.25
N HIS A 6 7.82 -10.65 21.49
CA HIS A 6 7.19 -11.93 21.16
C HIS A 6 5.82 -11.63 20.55
N TRP A 7 5.75 -11.65 19.21
CA TRP A 7 4.48 -11.48 18.51
C TRP A 7 3.71 -12.80 18.52
N PRO A 8 2.40 -12.80 18.84
CA PRO A 8 1.55 -13.92 18.43
C PRO A 8 1.59 -14.06 16.90
N PRO A 9 1.36 -15.27 16.35
CA PRO A 9 1.31 -15.46 14.92
C PRO A 9 0.24 -14.52 14.34
N LEU A 10 0.70 -13.58 13.52
CA LEU A 10 -0.14 -12.57 12.89
C LEU A 10 -0.38 -13.01 11.45
N ASP A 11 -1.58 -13.50 11.16
CA ASP A 11 -1.95 -13.92 9.80
C ASP A 11 -2.49 -12.76 8.96
N HIS A 12 -3.13 -11.79 9.62
CA HIS A 12 -3.84 -10.68 8.97
C HIS A 12 -3.45 -9.35 9.61
N LEU A 13 -3.03 -8.39 8.80
CA LEU A 13 -2.72 -7.04 9.23
C LEU A 13 -3.56 -6.04 8.44
N HIS A 14 -4.38 -5.27 9.15
CA HIS A 14 -5.12 -4.15 8.58
C HIS A 14 -4.60 -2.86 9.20
N ILE A 15 -4.08 -1.98 8.35
CA ILE A 15 -3.60 -0.67 8.74
C ILE A 15 -4.48 0.38 8.07
N GLN A 16 -5.16 1.16 8.89
CA GLN A 16 -5.90 2.34 8.48
C GLN A 16 -5.24 3.56 9.11
N SER A 17 -4.94 4.57 8.29
CA SER A 17 -4.35 5.81 8.76
C SER A 17 -4.88 6.99 7.95
N SER A 18 -5.19 8.09 8.63
CA SER A 18 -5.48 9.37 7.98
C SER A 18 -4.22 10.14 7.60
N LYS A 19 -3.03 9.64 7.99
CA LYS A 19 -1.74 10.27 7.75
C LYS A 19 -0.79 9.32 7.05
N ILE A 20 -0.34 9.65 5.84
CA ILE A 20 0.62 8.82 5.10
C ILE A 20 1.97 8.81 5.79
N ALA A 21 2.43 9.95 6.32
CA ALA A 21 3.71 10.01 7.01
C ALA A 21 3.79 8.95 8.12
N ALA A 22 2.71 8.78 8.89
CA ALA A 22 2.63 7.74 9.92
C ALA A 22 2.69 6.31 9.34
N LEU A 23 2.08 6.07 8.17
CA LEU A 23 2.21 4.79 7.47
C LEU A 23 3.63 4.56 6.97
N HIS A 24 4.24 5.58 6.37
CA HIS A 24 5.61 5.52 5.86
C HIS A 24 6.62 5.27 6.98
N ASP A 25 6.50 5.99 8.09
CA ASP A 25 7.33 5.83 9.28
C ASP A 25 7.15 4.44 9.87
N LEU A 26 5.91 3.94 9.94
CA LEU A 26 5.63 2.58 10.34
C LEU A 26 6.41 1.61 9.43
N TYR A 27 6.20 1.63 8.11
CA TYR A 27 6.91 0.72 7.20
C TYR A 27 8.43 0.85 7.22
N SER A 28 8.95 2.07 7.40
CA SER A 28 10.38 2.31 7.49
C SER A 28 10.96 1.67 8.76
N GLU A 29 10.28 1.82 9.90
CA GLU A 29 10.62 1.16 11.16
C GLU A 29 10.49 -0.36 11.07
N LEU A 30 9.45 -0.84 10.38
CA LEU A 30 9.27 -2.26 10.07
C LEU A 30 10.47 -2.77 9.27
N ALA A 31 10.85 -2.10 8.19
CA ALA A 31 11.97 -2.49 7.35
C ALA A 31 13.34 -2.37 8.05
N ALA A 32 13.53 -1.35 8.90
CA ALA A 32 14.82 -1.03 9.52
C ALA A 32 15.20 -1.99 10.67
N ARG A 33 14.22 -2.57 11.37
CA ARG A 33 14.45 -3.55 12.45
C ARG A 33 15.17 -4.82 11.98
N ASP A 34 15.22 -5.06 10.67
CA ASP A 34 15.45 -6.37 10.09
C ASP A 34 16.74 -6.50 9.27
N SER A 35 17.79 -5.72 9.58
CA SER A 35 19.12 -6.01 9.02
C SER A 35 19.81 -7.22 9.67
N ASN A 36 19.31 -7.72 10.82
CA ASN A 36 20.03 -8.69 11.66
C ASN A 36 19.23 -9.89 12.20
N SER A 37 17.93 -10.07 11.88
CA SER A 37 17.14 -11.22 12.36
C SER A 37 16.37 -11.92 11.24
N SER A 38 16.37 -13.25 11.26
CA SER A 38 15.81 -14.12 10.21
C SER A 38 14.29 -14.30 10.23
N ASP A 39 13.58 -13.76 11.23
CA ASP A 39 12.13 -13.94 11.39
C ASP A 39 11.48 -12.57 11.61
N ARG A 40 11.04 -11.93 10.53
CA ARG A 40 10.28 -10.69 10.68
C ARG A 40 8.88 -11.04 11.16
N PRO A 41 8.28 -10.25 12.07
CA PRO A 41 6.94 -10.53 12.59
C PRO A 41 5.85 -10.63 11.51
N TRP A 42 6.08 -10.05 10.33
CA TRP A 42 5.15 -10.02 9.20
C TRP A 42 5.54 -10.91 8.02
N ASP A 43 6.64 -11.67 8.09
CA ASP A 43 7.02 -12.58 6.98
C ASP A 43 5.98 -13.69 6.77
N ASN A 44 5.19 -13.99 7.81
CA ASN A 44 4.12 -14.98 7.77
C ASN A 44 2.74 -14.37 7.51
N LEU A 45 2.65 -13.09 7.13
CA LEU A 45 1.36 -12.48 6.82
C LEU A 45 0.72 -13.16 5.61
N ARG A 46 -0.52 -13.60 5.81
CA ARG A 46 -1.38 -14.11 4.74
C ARG A 46 -2.14 -12.98 4.08
N SER A 47 -2.46 -11.92 4.82
CA SER A 47 -3.20 -10.78 4.27
C SER A 47 -2.71 -9.46 4.83
N LEU A 48 -2.58 -8.49 3.93
CA LEU A 48 -2.30 -7.10 4.24
C LEU A 48 -3.42 -6.23 3.68
N ALA A 49 -4.02 -5.40 4.52
CA ALA A 49 -4.99 -4.39 4.12
C ALA A 49 -4.49 -3.00 4.46
N LEU A 50 -4.41 -2.13 3.45
CA LEU A 50 -3.98 -0.75 3.55
C LEU A 50 -5.16 0.14 3.18
N ASP A 51 -5.73 0.85 4.16
CA ASP A 51 -6.83 1.77 3.95
C ASP A 51 -6.42 3.21 4.20
N MET A 52 -6.29 3.96 3.10
CA MET A 52 -5.86 5.35 3.07
C MET A 52 -6.98 6.28 2.63
N ARG A 53 -8.24 5.81 2.61
CA ARG A 53 -9.39 6.65 2.21
C ARG A 53 -9.72 7.74 3.22
N ALA A 54 -9.30 7.56 4.47
CA ALA A 54 -9.62 8.44 5.58
C ALA A 54 -8.64 9.63 5.72
N LEU A 55 -7.99 10.09 4.64
CA LEU A 55 -7.14 11.28 4.76
C LEU A 55 -7.96 12.48 5.22
N ASP A 56 -7.56 13.09 6.31
CA ASP A 56 -8.26 14.22 6.90
C ASP A 56 -7.89 15.55 6.21
N SER A 57 -6.76 15.60 5.50
CA SER A 57 -6.31 16.79 4.78
C SER A 57 -5.35 16.51 3.61
N GLU A 58 -5.24 17.47 2.70
CA GLU A 58 -4.33 17.42 1.53
C GLU A 58 -2.83 17.37 1.88
N ALA A 59 -2.45 17.88 3.06
CA ALA A 59 -1.06 17.87 3.52
C ALA A 59 -0.56 16.45 3.79
N ASP A 60 -1.48 15.50 3.95
CA ASP A 60 -1.14 14.13 4.27
C ASP A 60 -0.69 13.35 3.03
N TRP A 61 -1.08 13.75 1.81
CA TRP A 61 -0.64 13.16 0.53
C TRP A 61 0.39 14.02 -0.22
N ASP A 62 1.52 14.30 0.45
CA ASP A 62 2.60 15.07 -0.14
C ASP A 62 3.64 14.23 -0.93
N PHE A 63 3.39 14.10 -2.24
CA PHE A 63 4.34 13.55 -3.23
C PHE A 63 5.74 14.18 -3.24
N ASN A 64 5.92 15.39 -2.70
CA ASN A 64 7.26 16.00 -2.61
C ASN A 64 8.05 15.45 -1.42
N SER A 65 7.35 15.01 -0.37
CA SER A 65 7.95 14.45 0.86
C SER A 65 8.15 12.94 0.80
N ILE A 66 7.27 12.25 0.07
CA ILE A 66 7.26 10.79 -0.04
C ILE A 66 7.19 10.43 -1.52
N SER A 67 8.24 9.80 -2.04
CA SER A 67 8.20 9.24 -3.39
C SER A 67 7.21 8.06 -3.41
N PRO A 68 6.22 8.05 -4.32
CA PRO A 68 5.31 6.90 -4.49
C PRO A 68 6.05 5.59 -4.73
N SER A 69 7.23 5.66 -5.37
CA SER A 69 8.08 4.50 -5.65
C SER A 69 8.71 3.90 -4.40
N THR A 70 8.92 4.69 -3.33
CA THR A 70 9.53 4.22 -2.09
C THR A 70 8.51 3.83 -1.04
N PHE A 71 7.31 4.42 -1.07
CA PHE A 71 6.28 4.19 -0.06
C PHE A 71 5.88 2.71 0.08
N PHE A 72 5.66 2.03 -1.04
CA PHE A 72 5.29 0.62 -1.03
C PHE A 72 6.50 -0.33 -1.17
N ALA A 73 7.72 0.20 -1.31
CA ALA A 73 8.91 -0.61 -1.61
C ALA A 73 9.22 -1.67 -0.54
N HIS A 74 8.72 -1.46 0.68
CA HIS A 74 8.97 -2.30 1.84
C HIS A 74 7.78 -3.19 2.22
N LEU A 75 6.73 -3.26 1.40
CA LEU A 75 5.63 -4.18 1.67
C LEU A 75 6.12 -5.65 1.66
N PRO A 76 5.72 -6.46 2.64
CA PRO A 76 6.08 -7.87 2.68
C PRO A 76 5.39 -8.64 1.55
N PRO A 77 5.98 -9.75 1.07
CA PRO A 77 5.29 -10.63 0.14
C PRO A 77 4.09 -11.27 0.85
N VAL A 78 2.88 -10.97 0.39
CA VAL A 78 1.64 -11.55 0.93
C VAL A 78 0.77 -12.11 -0.20
N PRO A 79 0.02 -13.20 0.05
CA PRO A 79 -0.89 -13.75 -0.95
C PRO A 79 -2.17 -12.92 -1.12
N SER A 80 -2.60 -12.18 -0.09
CA SER A 80 -3.78 -11.31 -0.16
C SER A 80 -3.42 -9.86 0.14
N LEU A 81 -3.70 -8.95 -0.81
CA LEU A 81 -3.53 -7.51 -0.63
C LEU A 81 -4.87 -6.79 -0.84
N THR A 82 -5.24 -5.97 0.14
CA THR A 82 -6.25 -4.91 -0.02
C THR A 82 -5.54 -3.57 -0.04
N LEU A 83 -5.68 -2.82 -1.12
CA LEU A 83 -5.10 -1.49 -1.26
C LEU A 83 -6.21 -0.49 -1.59
N ARG A 84 -6.54 0.38 -0.64
CA ARG A 84 -7.55 1.42 -0.79
C ARG A 84 -6.90 2.79 -0.73
N MET A 85 -6.84 3.42 -1.90
CA MET A 85 -6.28 4.75 -2.11
C MET A 85 -7.31 5.83 -1.76
N PRO A 86 -6.86 7.05 -1.41
CA PRO A 86 -7.75 8.20 -1.30
C PRO A 86 -8.41 8.52 -2.64
N ASP A 87 -9.52 9.25 -2.62
CA ASP A 87 -10.12 9.74 -3.85
C ASP A 87 -9.26 10.81 -4.56
N GLN A 88 -9.54 11.04 -5.84
CA GLN A 88 -8.75 11.93 -6.68
C GLN A 88 -8.87 13.38 -6.20
N SER A 89 -10.05 13.79 -5.70
CA SER A 89 -10.24 15.11 -5.10
C SER A 89 -9.27 15.30 -3.94
N THR A 90 -9.37 14.46 -2.91
CA THR A 90 -8.58 14.54 -1.68
C THR A 90 -7.08 14.46 -1.94
N ALA A 91 -6.65 13.64 -2.91
CA ALA A 91 -5.23 13.47 -3.22
C ALA A 91 -4.63 14.61 -4.09
N PHE A 92 -5.44 15.33 -4.87
CA PHE A 92 -4.95 16.28 -5.89
C PHE A 92 -5.57 17.69 -5.88
N GLU A 93 -6.53 18.00 -5.00
CA GLU A 93 -7.37 19.22 -5.04
C GLU A 93 -6.57 20.55 -5.17
N LEU A 94 -5.49 20.77 -4.42
CA LEU A 94 -4.66 21.98 -4.57
C LEU A 94 -3.44 21.82 -5.48
N LYS A 95 -3.10 20.61 -5.92
CA LYS A 95 -1.92 20.36 -6.76
C LYS A 95 -2.24 20.57 -8.24
N ARG A 96 -2.51 21.83 -8.61
CA ARG A 96 -2.87 22.28 -9.99
C ARG A 96 -1.94 21.78 -11.11
N ASN A 97 -0.70 21.36 -10.78
CA ASN A 97 0.30 20.91 -11.74
C ASN A 97 0.53 19.39 -11.76
N ILE A 98 -0.03 18.62 -10.83
CA ILE A 98 0.12 17.16 -10.81
C ILE A 98 -1.14 16.55 -11.40
N ARG A 99 -0.97 15.82 -12.50
CA ARG A 99 -2.08 15.07 -13.08
C ARG A 99 -2.17 13.71 -12.36
N PRO A 100 -3.37 13.20 -12.08
CA PRO A 100 -3.54 11.89 -11.43
C PRO A 100 -2.82 10.74 -12.16
N ASN A 101 -2.70 10.83 -13.48
CA ASN A 101 -2.00 9.85 -14.31
C ASN A 101 -0.47 9.93 -14.24
N SER A 102 0.12 11.00 -13.69
CA SER A 102 1.57 11.14 -13.55
C SER A 102 2.11 10.57 -12.24
N VAL A 103 1.25 10.10 -11.35
CA VAL A 103 1.65 9.49 -10.08
C VAL A 103 1.62 7.98 -10.22
N PRO A 104 2.77 7.30 -10.39
CA PRO A 104 2.79 5.85 -10.47
C PRO A 104 2.52 5.22 -9.09
N ILE A 105 1.68 4.18 -9.06
CA ILE A 105 1.58 3.28 -7.91
C ILE A 105 2.51 2.10 -8.19
N PHE A 106 3.66 2.06 -7.51
CA PHE A 106 4.64 1.00 -7.66
C PHE A 106 4.49 0.00 -6.51
N LEU A 107 4.27 -1.27 -6.82
CA LEU A 107 4.30 -2.35 -5.83
C LEU A 107 5.58 -3.20 -6.03
N PRO A 108 6.19 -3.75 -4.96
CA PRO A 108 7.38 -4.57 -5.09
C PRO A 108 7.13 -5.80 -5.98
N PRO A 109 8.08 -6.17 -6.87
CA PRO A 109 7.97 -7.39 -7.67
C PRO A 109 7.79 -8.66 -6.82
N THR A 110 8.40 -8.71 -5.64
CA THR A 110 8.27 -9.82 -4.69
C THR A 110 6.85 -9.96 -4.16
N LEU A 111 6.16 -8.85 -3.88
CA LEU A 111 4.75 -8.85 -3.50
C LEU A 111 3.88 -9.32 -4.67
N LEU A 112 4.12 -8.79 -5.86
CA LEU A 112 3.35 -9.11 -7.07
C LEU A 112 3.46 -10.58 -7.46
N ALA A 113 4.63 -11.21 -7.25
CA ALA A 113 4.86 -12.63 -7.54
C ALA A 113 4.19 -13.59 -6.55
N CYS A 114 3.72 -13.12 -5.40
CA CYS A 114 3.05 -13.95 -4.39
C CYS A 114 1.53 -13.74 -4.34
N LEU A 115 1.03 -12.68 -4.98
CA LEU A 115 -0.36 -12.27 -4.89
C LEU A 115 -1.30 -13.27 -5.60
N THR A 116 -2.21 -13.84 -4.83
CA THR A 116 -3.35 -14.65 -5.31
C THR A 116 -4.67 -13.88 -5.20
N SER A 117 -4.77 -12.92 -4.29
CA SER A 117 -5.97 -12.10 -4.10
C SER A 117 -5.61 -10.61 -4.02
N LEU A 118 -6.24 -9.81 -4.88
CA LEU A 118 -6.07 -8.36 -4.92
C LEU A 118 -7.42 -7.65 -4.83
N THR A 119 -7.58 -6.84 -3.80
CA THR A 119 -8.64 -5.81 -3.73
C THR A 119 -8.00 -4.44 -3.93
N PHE A 120 -8.44 -3.71 -4.95
CA PHE A 120 -7.90 -2.39 -5.27
C PHE A 120 -9.02 -1.36 -5.40
N SER A 121 -8.91 -0.26 -4.64
CA SER A 121 -9.80 0.89 -4.71
C SER A 121 -8.99 2.14 -5.02
N CYS A 122 -9.23 2.75 -6.19
CA CYS A 122 -8.58 4.00 -6.60
C CYS A 122 -9.30 4.58 -7.81
N ASP A 123 -9.57 5.88 -7.79
CA ASP A 123 -10.21 6.65 -8.86
C ASP A 123 -9.21 7.54 -9.63
N TRP A 124 -7.90 7.41 -9.41
CA TRP A 124 -6.84 8.24 -10.03
C TRP A 124 -6.60 7.94 -11.54
N ARG A 125 -7.62 7.42 -12.22
CA ARG A 125 -7.67 6.81 -13.56
C ARG A 125 -7.09 5.39 -13.65
N ASN A 126 -7.74 4.57 -14.49
CA ASN A 126 -7.61 3.11 -14.54
C ASN A 126 -6.25 2.55 -15.00
N SER A 127 -5.32 3.38 -15.47
CA SER A 127 -4.02 2.90 -15.98
C SER A 127 -3.17 2.21 -14.90
N HIS A 128 -3.27 2.65 -13.65
CA HIS A 128 -2.50 2.09 -12.54
C HIS A 128 -2.91 0.65 -12.23
N VAL A 129 -4.21 0.38 -12.23
CA VAL A 129 -4.76 -0.98 -12.05
C VAL A 129 -4.20 -1.91 -13.11
N LEU A 130 -4.26 -1.49 -14.38
CA LEU A 130 -3.80 -2.32 -15.50
C LEU A 130 -2.30 -2.64 -15.39
N SER A 131 -1.47 -1.68 -14.99
CA SER A 131 -0.03 -1.91 -14.81
C SER A 131 0.30 -2.87 -13.66
N ILE A 132 -0.47 -2.84 -12.56
CA ILE A 132 -0.33 -3.78 -11.45
C ILE A 132 -0.79 -5.18 -11.91
N LEU A 133 -1.96 -5.27 -12.54
CA LEU A 133 -2.54 -6.53 -13.01
C LEU A 133 -1.63 -7.24 -14.02
N GLN A 134 -0.99 -6.51 -14.93
CA GLN A 134 -0.04 -7.08 -15.89
C GLN A 134 1.12 -7.80 -15.20
N GLN A 135 1.51 -7.37 -14.01
CA GLN A 135 2.66 -7.94 -13.29
C GLN A 135 2.29 -9.14 -12.42
N CYS A 136 1.03 -9.27 -11.98
CA CYS A 136 0.56 -10.39 -11.16
C CYS A 136 -0.37 -11.36 -11.91
N ILE A 137 -0.53 -11.22 -13.23
CA ILE A 137 -1.51 -11.98 -14.03
C ILE A 137 -1.37 -13.50 -13.94
N HIS A 138 -0.18 -14.00 -13.64
CA HIS A 138 0.10 -15.44 -13.58
C HIS A 138 -0.22 -16.08 -12.23
N THR A 139 -0.38 -15.28 -11.18
CA THR A 139 -0.59 -15.78 -9.81
C THR A 139 -1.94 -15.35 -9.24
N LEU A 140 -2.55 -14.31 -9.81
CA LEU A 140 -3.81 -13.75 -9.33
C LEU A 140 -5.00 -14.68 -9.65
N GLU A 141 -5.71 -15.09 -8.61
CA GLU A 141 -6.92 -15.91 -8.66
C GLU A 141 -8.17 -15.05 -8.43
N ASP A 142 -8.11 -14.13 -7.48
CA ASP A 142 -9.21 -13.23 -7.10
C ASP A 142 -8.84 -11.76 -7.35
N LEU A 143 -9.70 -11.07 -8.09
CA LEU A 143 -9.60 -9.63 -8.32
C LEU A 143 -10.89 -8.93 -7.94
N THR A 144 -10.79 -7.98 -7.01
CA THR A 144 -11.85 -7.02 -6.70
C THR A 144 -11.38 -5.62 -7.04
N VAL A 145 -12.12 -4.93 -7.91
CA VAL A 145 -11.90 -3.51 -8.20
C VAL A 145 -13.07 -2.72 -7.63
N GLU A 146 -12.78 -1.88 -6.63
CA GLU A 146 -13.76 -1.01 -6.00
C GLU A 146 -13.69 0.37 -6.66
N PHE A 147 -14.76 0.75 -7.36
CA PHE A 147 -14.90 2.12 -7.88
C PHE A 147 -15.49 3.01 -6.79
N ASN A 148 -14.76 4.04 -6.39
CA ASN A 148 -15.30 5.07 -5.50
C ASN A 148 -16.46 5.79 -6.23
N LYS A 149 -17.54 6.07 -5.50
CA LYS A 149 -18.68 6.83 -6.05
C LYS A 149 -18.19 8.24 -6.39
N VAL A 150 -18.28 8.58 -7.67
CA VAL A 150 -18.09 9.95 -8.20
C VAL A 150 -19.25 10.83 -7.75
#